data_AF-A0A392N7H6-F1
#
_entry.id   AF-A0A392N7H6-F1
#
_cell.length_a   1.000
_cell.length_b   1.000
_cell.length_c   1.000
_cell.angle_alpha   90.00
_cell.angle_beta   90.00
_cell.angle_gamma   90.00
#
_symmetry.space_group_name_H-M   'P 1'
#
loop_
_entity.id
_entity.type
_entity.pdbx_description
1 polymer ?
#
loop_
_entity_poly.entity_id
_entity_poly.type
_entity_poly.pdbx_seq_one_letter_code
_entity_poly.pdbx_strand_id
1 'polypeptide(L)'
;MFEECVAPLVDGLFQGYNATVLAYGQTGSGKTYTMGTGFKEGFQAGIIPQVMNVLFSKIGTLKDQIEFQLHVSFIEIKYLTTTFNCEKILKEEVRDLLDSSSMSKPETANGHAGKMASPGKPPIQIRETSNGVITLAGSTEVGVTTLKEMAACLEQGSLSRATGSTNMNNQS
;
A
#
# COMPACT_ATOMS: atom_id res chain seq x y z
N MET A 1 -3.61 4.56 -22.79
CA MET A 1 -3.77 4.63 -21.30
C MET A 1 -2.44 4.78 -20.56
N PHE A 2 -1.57 3.76 -20.46
CA PHE A 2 -0.28 3.93 -19.74
C PHE A 2 0.62 4.97 -20.42
N GLU A 3 0.94 4.76 -21.69
CA GLU A 3 1.83 5.65 -22.47
C GLU A 3 1.34 7.11 -22.51
N GLU A 4 0.03 7.31 -22.68
CA GLU A 4 -0.52 8.65 -22.87
C GLU A 4 -0.76 9.40 -21.54
N CYS A 5 -1.12 8.69 -20.46
CA CYS A 5 -1.58 9.33 -19.22
C CYS A 5 -0.61 9.15 -18.05
N VAL A 6 0.14 8.05 -18.00
CA VAL A 6 0.96 7.67 -16.84
C VAL A 6 2.44 7.86 -17.10
N ALA A 7 2.94 7.52 -18.29
CA ALA A 7 4.35 7.69 -18.62
C ALA A 7 4.85 9.14 -18.40
N PRO A 8 4.12 10.21 -18.81
CA PRO A 8 4.53 11.59 -18.53
C PRO A 8 4.59 11.94 -17.03
N LEU A 9 3.77 11.28 -16.20
CA LEU A 9 3.80 11.47 -14.74
C LEU A 9 5.05 10.83 -14.13
N VAL A 10 5.46 9.68 -14.65
CA VAL A 10 6.74 9.06 -14.26
C VAL A 10 7.89 9.96 -14.67
N ASP A 11 7.85 10.57 -15.86
CA ASP A 11 8.87 11.55 -16.26
C ASP A 11 8.93 12.76 -15.31
N GLY A 12 7.76 13.29 -14.90
CA GLY A 12 7.66 14.37 -13.92
C GLY A 12 8.23 13.98 -12.55
N LEU A 13 8.09 12.73 -12.13
CA LEU A 13 8.67 12.23 -10.89
C LEU A 13 10.20 12.37 -10.87
N PHE A 14 10.88 12.05 -11.98
CA PHE A 14 12.34 12.22 -12.10
C PHE A 14 12.78 13.68 -12.22
N GLN A 15 11.85 14.62 -12.44
CA GLN A 15 12.09 16.06 -12.41
C GLN A 15 11.82 16.67 -11.02
N GLY A 16 11.41 15.85 -10.04
CA GLY A 16 11.12 16.29 -8.67
C GLY A 16 9.66 16.70 -8.43
N TYR A 17 8.73 16.38 -9.34
CA TYR A 17 7.31 16.64 -9.14
C TYR A 17 6.60 15.44 -8.48
N ASN A 18 5.55 15.73 -7.72
CA ASN A 18 4.65 14.72 -7.19
C ASN A 18 3.65 14.28 -8.26
N ALA A 19 3.38 12.98 -8.35
CA ALA A 19 2.39 12.39 -9.25
C ALA A 19 1.35 11.60 -8.47
N THR A 20 0.10 11.61 -8.94
CA THR A 20 -0.99 10.82 -8.34
C THR A 20 -1.89 10.27 -9.43
N VAL A 21 -2.17 8.97 -9.37
CA VAL A 21 -3.10 8.28 -10.27
C VAL A 21 -4.20 7.66 -9.43
N LEU A 22 -5.45 7.99 -9.74
CA LEU A 22 -6.63 7.47 -9.06
C LEU A 22 -7.50 6.68 -10.02
N ALA A 23 -7.92 5.49 -9.61
CA ALA A 23 -8.96 4.72 -10.30
C ALA A 23 -10.27 4.81 -9.53
N TYR A 24 -11.32 5.32 -10.17
CA TYR A 24 -12.65 5.48 -9.58
C TYR A 24 -13.73 4.76 -10.41
N GLY A 25 -14.83 4.39 -9.77
CA GLY A 25 -15.93 3.64 -10.38
C GLY A 25 -16.64 2.71 -9.39
N GLN A 26 -17.78 2.15 -9.78
CA GLN A 26 -18.56 1.23 -8.95
C GLN A 26 -17.86 -0.10 -8.69
N THR A 27 -18.31 -0.87 -7.69
CA THR A 27 -17.81 -2.23 -7.45
C THR A 27 -17.99 -3.10 -8.70
N GLY A 28 -16.98 -3.91 -9.03
CA GLY A 28 -16.99 -4.75 -10.23
C GLY A 28 -16.61 -4.04 -11.54
N SER A 29 -16.40 -2.72 -11.54
CA SER A 29 -16.06 -1.96 -12.77
C SER A 29 -14.61 -2.15 -13.28
N GLY A 30 -13.86 -3.10 -12.72
CA GLY A 30 -12.49 -3.38 -13.16
C GLY A 30 -11.38 -2.46 -12.58
N LYS A 31 -11.65 -1.59 -11.60
CA LYS A 31 -10.60 -0.72 -11.00
C LYS A 31 -9.33 -1.46 -10.58
N THR A 32 -9.49 -2.55 -9.82
CA THR A 32 -8.37 -3.39 -9.34
C THR A 32 -7.63 -4.04 -10.50
N TYR A 33 -8.36 -4.41 -11.57
CA TYR A 33 -7.80 -4.96 -12.79
C TYR A 33 -6.97 -3.90 -13.54
N THR A 34 -7.49 -2.69 -13.69
CA THR A 34 -6.78 -1.57 -14.34
C THR A 34 -5.53 -1.16 -13.57
N MET A 35 -5.60 -1.00 -12.24
CA MET A 35 -4.43 -0.65 -11.42
C MET A 35 -3.41 -1.78 -11.35
N GLY A 36 -3.85 -3.04 -11.37
CA GLY A 36 -2.96 -4.21 -11.39
C GLY A 36 -2.27 -4.46 -10.05
N THR A 37 -3.02 -4.85 -9.02
CA THR A 37 -2.42 -5.15 -7.70
C THR A 37 -1.90 -6.58 -7.57
N GLY A 38 -2.31 -7.49 -8.47
CA GLY A 38 -1.81 -8.87 -8.49
C GLY A 38 -0.61 -8.99 -9.43
N PHE A 39 0.60 -8.96 -8.89
CA PHE A 39 1.79 -9.22 -9.68
C PHE A 39 1.96 -10.74 -9.84
N LYS A 40 1.83 -11.26 -11.06
CA LYS A 40 2.22 -12.64 -11.40
C LYS A 40 3.34 -12.57 -12.41
N GLU A 41 4.44 -13.29 -12.15
CA GLU A 41 5.55 -13.39 -13.11
C GLU A 41 4.99 -13.79 -14.50
N GLY A 42 5.18 -12.92 -15.49
CA GLY A 42 4.69 -13.09 -16.87
C GLY A 42 3.40 -12.36 -17.22
N PHE A 43 2.61 -11.88 -16.26
CA PHE A 43 1.43 -11.03 -16.49
C PHE A 43 1.69 -9.61 -15.94
N GLN A 44 2.35 -8.80 -16.76
CA GLN A 44 2.64 -7.37 -16.52
C GLN A 44 1.41 -6.48 -16.78
N ALA A 45 0.21 -6.96 -16.43
CA ALA A 45 -1.04 -6.29 -16.76
C ALA A 45 -1.44 -5.32 -15.63
N GLY A 46 -1.58 -4.05 -15.97
CA GLY A 46 -2.06 -2.98 -15.09
C GLY A 46 -1.08 -1.82 -14.94
N ILE A 47 -1.55 -0.72 -14.35
CA ILE A 47 -0.77 0.51 -14.24
C ILE A 47 0.42 0.35 -13.27
N ILE A 48 0.23 -0.25 -12.09
CA ILE A 48 1.28 -0.36 -11.06
C ILE A 48 2.48 -1.17 -11.57
N PRO A 49 2.34 -2.39 -12.14
CA PRO A 49 3.49 -3.16 -12.64
C PRO A 49 4.23 -2.45 -13.79
N GLN A 50 3.51 -1.77 -14.67
CA GLN A 50 4.12 -0.97 -15.75
C GLN A 50 4.94 0.20 -15.19
N VAL A 51 4.41 0.95 -14.21
CA VAL A 51 5.15 2.00 -13.51
C VAL A 51 6.41 1.44 -12.86
N MET A 52 6.31 0.30 -12.18
CA MET A 52 7.46 -0.34 -11.54
C MET A 52 8.58 -0.65 -12.55
N ASN A 53 8.25 -1.25 -13.70
CA ASN A 53 9.25 -1.55 -14.72
C ASN A 53 9.94 -0.30 -15.26
N VAL A 54 9.15 0.74 -15.60
CA VAL A 54 9.69 1.99 -16.13
C VAL A 54 10.56 2.70 -15.08
N LEU A 55 10.12 2.70 -13.82
CA LEU A 55 10.86 3.28 -12.69
C LEU A 55 12.24 2.62 -12.54
N PHE A 56 12.29 1.29 -12.45
CA PHE A 56 13.57 0.57 -12.32
C PHE A 56 14.42 0.65 -13.58
N SER A 57 13.83 0.70 -14.78
CA SER A 57 14.58 0.94 -16.01
C SER A 57 15.26 2.31 -15.99
N LYS A 58 14.55 3.37 -15.61
CA LYS A 58 15.10 4.73 -15.54
C LYS A 58 16.17 4.87 -14.46
N ILE A 59 15.93 4.29 -13.28
CA ILE A 59 16.93 4.22 -12.20
C ILE A 59 18.18 3.52 -12.72
N GLY A 60 18.04 2.39 -13.42
CA GLY A 60 19.16 1.66 -14.01
C GLY A 60 19.96 2.46 -15.05
N THR A 61 19.30 3.30 -15.84
CA THR A 61 19.95 4.20 -16.81
C THR A 61 20.69 5.35 -16.13
N LEU A 62 20.21 5.83 -14.99
CA LEU A 62 20.74 7.01 -14.30
C LEU A 62 21.65 6.68 -13.10
N LYS A 63 21.83 5.40 -12.77
CA LYS A 63 22.55 4.92 -11.57
C LYS A 63 23.98 5.46 -11.44
N ASP A 64 24.65 5.75 -12.56
CA ASP A 64 26.05 6.20 -12.58
C ASP A 64 26.17 7.72 -12.38
N GLN A 65 25.03 8.45 -12.42
CA GLN A 65 24.97 9.91 -12.30
C GLN A 65 24.30 10.35 -10.99
N ILE A 66 23.33 9.59 -10.50
CA ILE A 66 22.46 9.95 -9.38
C ILE A 66 22.26 8.73 -8.48
N GLU A 67 22.37 8.92 -7.17
CA GLU A 67 21.99 7.92 -6.18
C GLU A 67 20.48 7.97 -5.93
N PHE A 68 19.81 6.82 -6.04
CA PHE A 68 18.38 6.70 -5.82
C PHE A 68 18.10 5.88 -4.56
N GLN A 69 17.17 6.38 -3.74
CA GLN A 69 16.60 5.64 -2.62
C GLN A 69 15.09 5.53 -2.83
N LEU A 70 14.60 4.30 -3.01
CA LEU A 70 13.19 4.03 -3.24
C LEU A 70 12.57 3.40 -2.00
N HIS A 71 11.49 4.01 -1.51
CA HIS A 71 10.71 3.51 -0.39
C HIS A 71 9.25 3.33 -0.82
N VAL A 72 8.62 2.26 -0.34
CA VAL A 72 7.22 1.96 -0.64
C VAL A 72 6.41 1.76 0.63
N SER A 73 5.18 2.22 0.60
CA SER A 73 4.16 1.99 1.64
C SER A 73 2.87 1.53 0.96
N PHE A 74 2.08 0.70 1.64
CA PHE A 74 0.78 0.25 1.13
C PHE A 74 -0.26 0.36 2.25
N ILE A 75 -1.16 1.32 2.10
CA ILE A 75 -2.16 1.67 3.12
C ILE A 75 -3.57 1.41 2.58
N GLU A 76 -4.43 0.89 3.45
CA GLU A 76 -5.86 0.75 3.22
C GLU A 76 -6.62 1.72 4.14
N ILE A 77 -7.59 2.45 3.59
CA ILE A 77 -8.52 3.27 4.36
C ILE A 77 -9.91 2.65 4.23
N LYS A 78 -10.51 2.27 5.35
CA LYS A 78 -11.88 1.72 5.42
C LYS A 78 -12.80 2.68 6.14
N TYR A 79 -13.99 2.86 5.59
CA TYR A 79 -15.08 3.56 6.25
C TYR A 79 -15.90 2.55 7.05
N LEU A 80 -15.91 2.69 8.37
CA LEU A 80 -16.76 1.92 9.27
C LEU A 80 -17.95 2.78 9.68
N THR A 81 -19.16 2.22 9.55
CA THR A 81 -20.36 2.82 10.13
C THR A 81 -20.73 2.05 11.39
N THR A 82 -20.69 2.72 12.53
CA THR A 82 -21.18 2.16 13.79
C THR A 82 -22.47 2.87 14.18
N THR A 83 -23.49 2.11 14.55
CA THR A 83 -24.72 2.70 15.12
C THR A 83 -24.63 2.64 16.63
N PHE A 84 -24.75 3.78 17.29
CA PHE A 84 -24.81 3.88 18.76
C PHE A 84 -26.00 4.76 19.13
N ASN A 85 -26.91 4.29 19.98
CA ASN A 85 -28.13 5.02 20.36
C ASN A 85 -28.95 5.57 19.17
N CYS A 86 -29.12 4.78 18.12
CA CYS A 86 -29.78 5.19 16.86
C CYS A 86 -29.06 6.29 16.06
N GLU A 87 -27.88 6.75 16.49
CA GLU A 87 -27.02 7.65 15.73
C GLU A 87 -25.99 6.87 14.92
N LYS A 88 -25.83 7.23 13.64
CA LYS A 88 -24.78 6.66 12.77
C LYS A 88 -23.50 7.47 12.94
N ILE A 89 -22.47 6.80 13.45
CA ILE A 89 -21.12 7.35 13.56
C ILE A 89 -20.29 6.78 12.43
N LEU A 90 -19.75 7.66 11.58
CA LEU A 90 -18.78 7.31 10.55
C LEU A 90 -17.37 7.44 11.14
N LYS A 91 -16.60 6.37 11.07
CA LYS A 91 -15.18 6.36 11.47
C LYS A 91 -14.34 5.86 10.31
N GLU A 92 -13.19 6.49 10.12
CA GLU A 92 -12.16 6.02 9.20
C GLU A 92 -11.18 5.14 9.98
N GLU A 93 -10.92 3.94 9.46
CA GLU A 93 -9.86 3.05 9.94
C GLU A 93 -8.73 3.05 8.90
N VAL A 94 -7.53 3.47 9.31
CA VAL A 94 -6.33 3.43 8.49
C VAL A 94 -5.52 2.19 8.88
N ARG A 95 -5.28 1.30 7.91
CA ARG A 95 -4.58 0.04 8.09
C ARG A 95 -3.32 -0.01 7.26
N ASP A 96 -2.22 -0.41 7.89
CA ASP A 96 -0.95 -0.71 7.24
C ASP A 96 -0.99 -2.12 6.63
N LEU A 97 -0.85 -2.25 5.31
CA LEU A 97 -0.88 -3.55 4.64
C LEU A 97 0.50 -4.22 4.57
N LEU A 98 1.59 -3.48 4.87
CA LEU A 98 2.95 -3.99 4.90
C LEU A 98 3.44 -4.32 6.32
N ASP A 99 2.69 -3.97 7.36
CA ASP A 99 3.05 -4.30 8.73
C ASP A 99 2.94 -5.82 9.00
N SER A 100 4.08 -6.44 9.31
CA SER A 100 4.22 -7.87 9.61
C SER A 100 3.59 -8.27 10.95
N SER A 101 3.32 -7.31 11.84
CA SER A 101 2.70 -7.57 13.14
C SER A 101 1.25 -8.06 13.02
N SER A 102 0.57 -7.69 11.93
CA SER A 102 -0.84 -8.01 11.65
C SER A 102 -1.11 -9.48 11.30
N MET A 103 -0.08 -10.26 10.97
CA MET A 103 -0.18 -11.68 10.54
C MET A 103 0.05 -12.71 11.66
N SER A 104 0.19 -12.28 12.93
CA SER A 104 0.46 -13.17 14.06
C SER A 104 -0.76 -13.40 14.98
N LYS A 105 -1.79 -14.08 14.47
CA LYS A 105 -2.73 -14.86 15.32
C LYS A 105 -3.04 -16.21 14.68
N PRO A 106 -2.23 -17.25 14.95
CA PRO A 106 -2.74 -18.60 14.95
C PRO A 106 -3.54 -18.81 16.25
N GLU A 107 -4.84 -19.07 16.13
CA GLU A 107 -5.62 -19.70 17.19
C GLU A 107 -5.19 -21.16 17.30
N THR A 108 -4.41 -21.52 18.32
CA THR A 108 -4.40 -22.87 18.92
C THR A 108 -3.64 -22.87 20.25
N ALA A 109 -4.04 -23.80 21.11
CA ALA A 109 -4.01 -23.72 22.56
C ALA A 109 -2.67 -24.04 23.27
N ASN A 110 -2.63 -23.65 24.55
CA ASN A 110 -1.80 -24.11 25.67
C ASN A 110 -0.33 -23.66 25.82
N GLY A 111 -0.08 -22.99 26.96
CA GLY A 111 1.04 -23.33 27.87
C GLY A 111 2.31 -22.48 27.82
N HIS A 112 2.45 -21.55 28.76
CA HIS A 112 3.69 -21.05 29.40
C HIS A 112 4.99 -20.96 28.57
N ALA A 113 5.29 -19.76 28.06
CA ALA A 113 6.61 -19.11 28.12
C ALA A 113 6.43 -17.62 27.78
N GLY A 114 7.09 -16.74 28.52
CA GLY A 114 6.88 -15.28 28.48
C GLY A 114 6.97 -14.68 27.08
N LYS A 115 5.87 -14.06 26.64
CA LYS A 115 5.86 -13.21 25.45
C LYS A 115 6.54 -11.88 25.82
N MET A 116 7.77 -11.67 25.33
CA MET A 116 8.28 -10.33 25.12
C MET A 116 7.39 -9.70 24.04
N ALA A 117 6.40 -8.93 24.46
CA ALA A 117 5.66 -8.05 23.58
C ALA A 117 6.65 -7.01 23.05
N SER A 118 6.96 -7.05 21.75
CA SER A 118 7.53 -5.89 21.09
C SER A 118 6.57 -4.71 21.27
N PRO A 119 7.08 -3.48 21.48
CA PRO A 119 6.22 -2.32 21.64
C PRO A 119 5.37 -2.19 20.37
N GLY A 120 4.05 -2.34 20.52
CA GLY A 120 3.11 -2.27 19.41
C GLY A 120 3.32 -0.95 18.67
N LYS A 121 3.48 -1.03 17.35
CA LYS A 121 3.68 0.14 16.50
C LYS A 121 2.52 1.13 16.75
N PRO A 122 2.80 2.43 16.93
CA PRO A 122 1.74 3.41 17.13
C PRO A 122 0.78 3.41 15.93
N PRO A 123 -0.53 3.67 16.16
CA PRO A 123 -1.50 3.73 15.07
C PRO A 123 -1.10 4.79 14.06
N ILE A 124 -1.40 4.57 12.78
CA ILE A 124 -1.10 5.52 11.71
C ILE A 124 -1.86 6.82 11.98
N GLN A 125 -1.13 7.93 12.02
CA GLN A 125 -1.67 9.27 12.22
C GLN A 125 -1.40 10.13 10.98
N ILE A 126 -2.43 10.78 10.47
CA ILE A 126 -2.28 11.84 9.48
C ILE A 126 -1.75 13.07 10.23
N ARG A 127 -0.56 13.55 9.85
CA ARG A 127 0.08 14.73 10.43
C ARG A 127 0.43 15.74 9.36
N GLU A 128 0.30 17.01 9.69
CA GLU A 128 0.79 18.10 8.86
C GLU A 128 2.13 18.59 9.41
N THR A 129 3.14 18.68 8.55
CA THR A 129 4.44 19.24 8.91
C THR A 129 4.36 20.76 9.02
N SER A 130 5.37 21.41 9.61
CA SER A 130 5.47 22.87 9.68
C SER A 130 5.42 23.56 8.31
N ASN A 131 5.70 22.82 7.25
CA ASN A 131 5.74 23.31 5.88
C ASN A 131 4.42 23.04 5.12
N GLY A 132 3.38 22.55 5.80
CA GLY A 132 2.08 22.22 5.20
C GLY A 132 2.02 20.87 4.48
N VAL A 133 3.09 20.07 4.54
CA VAL A 133 3.12 18.74 3.90
C VAL A 133 2.42 17.73 4.80
N ILE A 134 1.43 17.02 4.24
CA ILE A 134 0.71 15.93 4.92
C ILE A 134 1.57 14.65 4.89
N THR A 135 1.73 14.01 6.03
CA THR A 135 2.51 12.78 6.22
C THR A 135 1.72 11.73 7.02
N LEU A 136 2.01 10.45 6.79
CA LEU A 136 1.43 9.33 7.52
C LEU A 136 2.41 8.85 8.59
N ALA A 137 2.36 9.44 9.78
CA ALA A 137 3.24 9.05 10.87
C ALA A 137 2.89 7.64 11.37
N GLY A 138 3.89 6.75 11.43
CA GLY A 138 3.71 5.37 11.87
C GLY A 138 3.40 4.37 10.75
N SER A 139 3.31 4.79 9.48
CA SER A 139 3.24 3.83 8.36
C SER A 139 4.54 3.06 8.18
N THR A 140 4.46 1.84 7.64
CA THR A 140 5.62 1.04 7.27
C THR A 140 6.13 1.56 5.93
N GLU A 141 7.40 1.97 5.93
CA GLU A 141 8.13 2.31 4.72
C GLU A 141 9.19 1.24 4.50
N VAL A 142 9.06 0.51 3.40
CA VAL A 142 10.00 -0.54 3.02
C VAL A 142 10.93 0.01 1.95
N GLY A 143 12.22 0.08 2.26
CA GLY A 143 13.25 0.39 1.27
C GLY A 143 13.38 -0.77 0.28
N VAL A 144 13.36 -0.46 -1.02
CA VAL A 144 13.47 -1.46 -2.10
C VAL A 144 14.54 -1.03 -3.09
N THR A 145 15.34 -2.00 -3.53
CA THR A 145 16.45 -1.79 -4.47
C THR A 145 16.25 -2.54 -5.78
N THR A 146 15.35 -3.52 -5.81
CA THR A 146 15.06 -4.32 -7.00
C THR A 146 13.57 -4.38 -7.32
N LEU A 147 13.26 -4.61 -8.59
CA LEU A 147 11.89 -4.84 -9.06
C LEU A 147 11.21 -5.99 -8.31
N LYS A 148 11.98 -7.04 -7.98
CA LYS A 148 11.50 -8.22 -7.26
C LYS A 148 11.08 -7.88 -5.82
N GLU A 149 11.87 -7.06 -5.12
CA GLU A 149 11.54 -6.61 -3.75
C GLU A 149 10.26 -5.76 -3.74
N MET A 150 10.14 -4.84 -4.69
CA MET A 150 8.93 -4.02 -4.82
C MET A 150 7.70 -4.86 -5.19
N ALA A 151 7.86 -5.86 -6.06
CA ALA A 151 6.80 -6.81 -6.40
C ALA A 151 6.35 -7.64 -5.19
N ALA A 152 7.28 -8.10 -4.35
CA ALA A 152 6.96 -8.82 -3.13
C ALA A 152 6.15 -7.96 -2.14
N CYS A 153 6.48 -6.66 -2.01
CA CYS A 153 5.70 -5.73 -1.20
C CYS A 153 4.27 -5.56 -1.75
N LEU A 154 4.13 -5.41 -3.06
CA LEU A 154 2.82 -5.29 -3.72
C LEU A 154 1.96 -6.55 -3.54
N GLU A 155 2.57 -7.72 -3.65
CA GLU A 155 1.92 -9.01 -3.43
C GLU A 155 1.48 -9.17 -1.97
N GLN A 156 2.38 -8.94 -1.01
CA GLN A 156 2.08 -8.97 0.42
C GLN A 156 0.90 -8.05 0.74
N GLY A 157 0.97 -6.78 0.35
CA GLY A 157 -0.11 -5.83 0.65
C GLY A 157 -1.42 -6.22 -0.03
N SER A 158 -1.38 -6.83 -1.22
CA SER A 158 -2.57 -7.33 -1.89
C SER A 158 -3.21 -8.53 -1.20
N LEU A 159 -2.41 -9.44 -0.64
CA LEU A 159 -2.88 -10.55 0.19
C LEU A 159 -3.49 -10.04 1.50
N SER A 160 -2.84 -9.08 2.17
CA SER A 160 -3.37 -8.41 3.37
C SER A 160 -4.71 -7.71 3.10
N ARG A 161 -4.87 -7.08 1.94
CA ARG A 161 -6.13 -6.45 1.52
C ARG A 161 -7.25 -7.47 1.29
N ALA A 162 -6.93 -8.58 0.62
CA ALA A 162 -7.91 -9.63 0.32
C ALA A 162 -8.44 -10.30 1.61
N THR A 163 -7.54 -10.67 2.52
CA THR A 163 -7.89 -11.26 3.84
C THR A 163 -8.68 -10.28 4.72
N GLY A 164 -8.32 -9.00 4.70
CA GLY A 164 -9.06 -7.95 5.39
C GLY A 164 -10.48 -7.72 4.84
N SER A 165 -10.75 -8.13 3.60
CA SER A 165 -12.07 -8.03 2.96
C SER A 165 -12.93 -9.26 3.25
N THR A 166 -12.34 -10.46 3.34
CA THR A 166 -13.07 -11.70 3.65
C THR A 166 -13.54 -11.78 5.10
N ASN A 167 -12.73 -11.30 6.06
CA ASN A 167 -13.15 -11.22 7.47
C ASN A 167 -14.36 -10.28 7.68
N MET A 168 -14.57 -9.32 6.77
CA MET A 168 -15.68 -8.37 6.82
C MET A 168 -17.01 -8.99 6.35
N ASN A 169 -16.97 -10.06 5.55
CA ASN A 169 -18.17 -10.78 5.09
C ASN A 169 -18.65 -11.86 6.07
N ASN A 170 -17.85 -12.18 7.09
CA ASN A 170 -18.19 -13.22 8.08
C ASN A 170 -18.91 -12.66 9.32
N GLN A 171 -19.18 -11.35 9.35
CA GLN A 171 -20.03 -10.66 10.35
C GLN A 171 -21.16 -9.88 9.66
N SER A 172 -21.76 -10.45 8.63
CA SER A 172 -23.03 -9.96 8.05
C SER A 172 -24.19 -10.83 8.52
#